data_AF-A0A2K9LQ62-F1
#
_entry.id   AF-A0A2K9LQ62-F1
#
_cell.length_a   1.000
_cell.length_b   1.000
_cell.length_c   1.000
_cell.angle_alpha   90.00
_cell.angle_beta   90.00
_cell.angle_gamma   90.00
#
_symmetry.space_group_name_H-M   'P 1'
#
loop_
_entity.id
_entity.type
_entity.pdbx_description
1 polymer ?
#
loop_
_entity_poly.entity_id
_entity_poly.type
_entity_poly.pdbx_seq_one_letter_code
_entity_poly.pdbx_strand_id
1 'polypeptide(L)'
;MYYVVQYLDAKGEQASIKVEAATREEARWQSRIPERRIIAVREDVLGQLAFAFEPPGPDRKNQALFMQSLSSSLSSGKTVKQSVDQIIKKNRWLKAKQESIDECDSLADYMELFRFDHFAILMARAAEKAGDYSHALRQAAQFLLAREKIKSEVSSELKTGLIYIFVGSAFFFVVPAFLDNSLQSLMGVGSNGFVKPNRFTNLLMGMGQFTKLYAWIIPLLCAVALLYRNLVWSVLKRFPLFNLIETKRIQERSIEFISVYEMLQKAGYVDSEIVAELMRSTRGPLRSTYQRVYAHLAKSEELSSALSEEDWDDSLIEAMQVFNEVDDEQQGFILASVKETLHLKNVHTSRQISKFLSRIGFAMMVLAAVVAVLGFYLPLAGAASNVGR
;
A
#
# COMPACT_ATOMS: atom_id res chain seq x y z
N MET A 1 -1.54 13.85 -3.95
CA MET A 1 -2.65 13.77 -4.93
C MET A 1 -2.22 14.58 -6.14
N TYR A 2 -2.54 14.15 -7.35
CA TYR A 2 -2.26 14.96 -8.54
C TYR A 2 -3.37 15.99 -8.70
N TYR A 3 -3.01 17.25 -8.83
CA TYR A 3 -3.89 18.34 -9.16
C TYR A 3 -3.49 18.89 -10.53
N VAL A 4 -4.47 19.11 -11.40
CA VAL A 4 -4.29 19.87 -12.63
C VAL A 4 -4.56 21.33 -12.29
N VAL A 5 -3.52 22.15 -12.34
CA VAL A 5 -3.61 23.61 -12.23
C VAL A 5 -3.77 24.16 -13.64
N GLN A 6 -4.97 24.66 -13.94
CA GLN A 6 -5.26 25.39 -15.17
C GLN A 6 -4.90 26.85 -14.97
N TYR A 7 -4.09 27.40 -15.87
CA TYR A 7 -3.61 28.78 -15.80
C TYR A 7 -3.56 29.45 -17.17
N LEU A 8 -3.48 30.78 -17.18
CA LEU A 8 -3.23 31.57 -18.38
C LEU A 8 -1.71 31.71 -18.59
N ASP A 9 -1.21 31.21 -19.71
CA ASP A 9 0.18 31.40 -20.13
C ASP A 9 0.47 32.89 -20.43
N ALA A 10 1.74 33.27 -20.60
CA ALA A 10 2.19 34.61 -20.94
C ALA A 10 1.51 35.20 -22.20
N LYS A 11 0.97 34.33 -23.07
CA LYS A 11 0.23 34.70 -24.28
C LYS A 11 -1.29 34.83 -24.08
N GLY A 12 -1.80 34.59 -22.88
CA GLY A 12 -3.23 34.63 -22.56
C GLY A 12 -4.01 33.37 -22.96
N GLU A 13 -3.33 32.30 -23.36
CA GLU A 13 -3.93 31.01 -23.68
C GLU A 13 -4.05 30.12 -22.44
N GLN A 14 -5.08 29.26 -22.41
CA GLN A 14 -5.26 28.30 -21.32
C GLN A 14 -4.23 27.18 -21.43
N ALA A 15 -3.37 27.08 -20.43
CA ALA A 15 -2.42 25.99 -20.24
C ALA A 15 -2.74 25.23 -18.95
N SER A 16 -2.28 23.99 -18.86
CA SER A 16 -2.46 23.17 -17.66
C SER A 16 -1.15 22.55 -17.23
N ILE A 17 -0.84 22.63 -15.94
CA ILE A 17 0.32 21.96 -15.34
C ILE A 17 -0.17 20.96 -14.30
N LYS A 18 0.40 19.76 -14.33
CA LYS A 18 0.14 18.74 -13.30
C LYS A 18 1.08 18.99 -12.13
N VAL A 19 0.50 19.24 -10.97
CA VAL A 19 1.22 19.53 -9.73
C VAL A 19 0.81 18.53 -8.68
N GLU A 20 1.78 17.94 -8.01
CA GLU A 20 1.53 16.99 -6.94
C GLU A 20 1.48 17.72 -5.58
N ALA A 21 0.36 17.64 -4.88
CA ALA A 21 0.20 18.28 -3.57
C ALA A 21 -0.71 17.48 -2.64
N ALA A 22 -0.71 17.78 -1.34
CA ALA A 22 -1.66 17.21 -0.39
C ALA A 22 -3.00 17.96 -0.45
N THR A 23 -2.97 19.29 -0.61
CA THR A 23 -4.16 20.15 -0.66
C THR A 23 -4.21 20.99 -1.94
N ARG A 24 -5.40 21.52 -2.27
CA ARG A 24 -5.57 22.46 -3.41
C ARG A 24 -4.72 23.71 -3.24
N GLU A 25 -4.58 24.18 -2.00
CA GLU A 25 -3.78 25.37 -1.67
C GLU A 25 -2.29 25.12 -1.85
N GLU A 26 -1.83 23.94 -1.42
CA GLU A 26 -0.44 23.53 -1.62
C GLU A 26 -0.14 23.29 -3.11
N ALA A 27 -1.11 22.81 -3.90
CA ALA A 27 -0.98 22.70 -5.36
C ALA A 27 -0.83 24.07 -6.02
N ARG A 28 -1.54 25.09 -5.53
CA ARG A 28 -1.39 26.48 -6.00
C ARG A 28 0.00 27.00 -5.71
N TRP A 29 0.50 26.82 -4.49
CA TRP A 29 1.84 27.24 -4.10
C TRP A 29 2.96 26.53 -4.88
N GLN A 30 2.87 25.20 -5.01
CA GLN A 30 3.88 24.40 -5.71
C GLN A 30 3.87 24.59 -7.23
N SER A 31 2.78 25.11 -7.81
CA SER A 31 2.72 25.41 -9.25
C SER A 31 3.70 26.50 -9.69
N ARG A 32 4.19 27.34 -8.75
CA ARG A 32 5.02 28.54 -9.02
C ARG A 32 4.37 29.53 -10.01
N ILE A 33 3.06 29.43 -10.21
CA ILE A 33 2.30 30.32 -11.10
C ILE A 33 1.66 31.43 -10.25
N PRO A 34 1.78 32.72 -10.65
CA PRO A 34 1.15 33.81 -9.93
C PRO A 34 -0.37 33.61 -9.81
N GLU A 35 -0.94 33.81 -8.62
CA GLU A 35 -2.35 33.49 -8.33
C GLU A 35 -3.34 34.11 -9.32
N ARG A 36 -3.07 35.34 -9.77
CA ARG A 36 -3.87 36.06 -10.76
C ARG A 36 -4.00 35.36 -12.12
N ARG A 37 -3.12 34.40 -12.42
CA ARG A 37 -3.14 33.61 -13.67
C ARG A 37 -3.78 32.24 -13.51
N ILE A 38 -4.08 31.81 -12.28
CA ILE A 38 -4.65 30.49 -12.02
C ILE A 38 -6.17 30.57 -12.21
N ILE A 39 -6.70 29.77 -13.14
CA ILE A 39 -8.13 29.71 -13.46
C ILE A 39 -8.84 28.70 -12.56
N ALA A 40 -8.27 27.50 -12.43
CA ALA A 40 -8.86 26.43 -11.64
C ALA A 40 -7.81 25.41 -11.19
N VAL A 41 -8.01 24.83 -10.01
CA VAL A 41 -7.22 23.70 -9.51
C VAL A 41 -8.16 22.53 -9.31
N ARG A 42 -8.04 21.51 -10.17
CA ARG A 42 -8.90 20.32 -10.16
C ARG A 42 -8.09 19.10 -9.76
N GLU A 43 -8.69 18.18 -9.02
CA GLU A 43 -8.08 16.88 -8.74
C GLU A 43 -8.03 16.05 -10.02
N ASP A 44 -6.87 15.48 -10.33
CA ASP A 44 -6.67 14.64 -11.52
C ASP A 44 -7.21 13.23 -11.27
N VAL A 45 -8.54 13.09 -11.22
CA VAL A 45 -9.22 11.81 -11.00
C VAL A 45 -8.97 10.86 -12.18
N LEU A 46 -8.87 11.41 -13.40
CA LEU A 46 -8.57 10.68 -14.64
C LEU A 46 -7.11 10.23 -14.72
N GLY A 47 -6.16 11.05 -14.30
CA GLY A 47 -4.74 10.67 -14.20
C GLY A 47 -4.49 9.60 -13.15
N GLN A 48 -5.24 9.59 -12.05
CA GLN A 48 -5.18 8.52 -11.04
C GLN A 48 -5.73 7.19 -11.58
N LEU A 49 -6.78 7.23 -12.41
CA LEU A 49 -7.29 6.06 -13.12
C LEU A 49 -6.31 5.61 -14.21
N ALA A 50 -5.71 6.53 -14.97
CA ALA A 50 -4.71 6.21 -15.99
C ALA A 50 -3.45 5.56 -15.38
N PHE A 51 -2.98 6.02 -14.22
CA PHE A 51 -1.87 5.42 -13.49
C PHE A 51 -2.18 3.98 -13.03
N ALA A 52 -3.46 3.65 -12.77
CA ALA A 52 -3.88 2.28 -12.47
C ALA A 52 -3.87 1.34 -13.71
N PHE A 53 -3.89 1.90 -14.92
CA PHE A 53 -3.80 1.17 -16.19
C PHE A 53 -2.39 1.14 -16.79
N GLU A 54 -1.44 1.86 -16.20
CA GLU A 54 -0.04 1.78 -16.63
C GLU A 54 0.60 0.46 -16.21
N PRO A 55 1.52 -0.10 -17.03
CA PRO A 55 2.15 -1.37 -16.73
C PRO A 55 2.93 -1.29 -15.39
N PRO A 56 2.78 -2.30 -14.52
CA PRO A 56 3.46 -2.31 -13.23
C PRO A 56 4.98 -2.28 -13.43
N GLY A 57 5.67 -1.65 -12.48
CA GLY A 57 7.13 -1.66 -12.42
C GLY A 57 7.71 -3.07 -12.34
N PRO A 58 9.03 -3.23 -12.55
CA PRO A 58 9.68 -4.52 -12.54
C PRO A 58 9.52 -5.26 -11.21
N ASP A 59 9.55 -6.59 -11.24
CA ASP A 59 9.45 -7.40 -10.01
C ASP A 59 10.55 -7.05 -9.00
N ARG A 60 10.23 -7.09 -7.69
CA ARG A 60 11.14 -6.67 -6.61
C ARG A 60 12.44 -7.48 -6.59
N LYS A 61 12.37 -8.77 -6.99
CA LYS A 61 13.56 -9.61 -7.13
C LYS A 61 14.50 -9.09 -8.22
N ASN A 62 13.95 -8.68 -9.36
CA ASN A 62 14.73 -8.12 -10.47
C ASN A 62 15.34 -6.76 -10.10
N GLN A 63 14.59 -5.93 -9.39
CA GLN A 63 15.10 -4.67 -8.84
C GLN A 63 16.27 -4.91 -7.87
N ALA A 64 16.14 -5.88 -6.96
CA ALA A 64 17.21 -6.20 -6.03
C ALA A 64 18.48 -6.74 -6.72
N LEU A 65 18.33 -7.63 -7.71
CA LEU A 65 19.45 -8.13 -8.51
C LEU A 65 20.14 -7.01 -9.31
N PHE A 66 19.34 -6.07 -9.83
CA PHE A 66 19.86 -4.87 -10.48
C PHE A 66 20.71 -4.04 -9.51
N MET A 67 20.18 -3.74 -8.32
CA MET A 67 20.90 -2.95 -7.31
C MET A 67 22.15 -3.66 -6.79
N GLN A 68 22.14 -4.98 -6.61
CA GLN A 68 23.35 -5.74 -6.25
C GLN A 68 24.41 -5.68 -7.35
N SER A 69 24.01 -5.87 -8.60
CA SER A 69 24.91 -5.80 -9.75
C SER A 69 25.49 -4.40 -9.90
N LEU A 70 24.66 -3.37 -9.69
CA LEU A 70 25.06 -1.97 -9.75
C LEU A 70 26.01 -1.61 -8.60
N SER A 71 25.69 -2.00 -7.37
CA SER A 71 26.56 -1.86 -6.20
C SER A 71 27.96 -2.44 -6.47
N SER A 72 28.02 -3.67 -6.97
CA SER A 72 29.29 -4.32 -7.33
C SER A 72 30.04 -3.60 -8.46
N SER A 73 29.33 -3.04 -9.43
CA SER A 73 29.93 -2.29 -10.55
C SER A 73 30.49 -0.95 -10.09
N LEU A 74 29.76 -0.22 -9.24
CA LEU A 74 30.18 1.05 -8.65
C LEU A 74 31.36 0.86 -7.70
N SER A 75 31.35 -0.20 -6.88
CA SER A 75 32.52 -0.59 -6.07
C SER A 75 33.78 -0.88 -6.90
N SER A 76 33.62 -1.26 -8.17
CA SER A 76 34.76 -1.49 -9.07
C SER A 76 35.32 -0.19 -9.70
N GLY A 77 34.82 0.98 -9.30
CA GLY A 77 35.27 2.30 -9.78
C GLY A 77 34.63 2.76 -11.08
N LYS A 78 33.62 2.06 -11.59
CA LYS A 78 32.87 2.48 -12.79
C LYS A 78 31.89 3.60 -12.44
N THR A 79 31.61 4.45 -13.42
CA THR A 79 30.58 5.50 -13.28
C THR A 79 29.17 4.90 -13.25
N VAL A 80 28.20 5.66 -12.72
CA VAL A 80 26.77 5.29 -12.70
C VAL A 80 26.27 5.00 -14.11
N LYS A 81 26.48 5.93 -15.06
CA LYS A 81 26.03 5.77 -16.46
C LYS A 81 26.60 4.51 -17.11
N GLN A 82 27.92 4.29 -17.02
CA GLN A 82 28.55 3.09 -17.59
C GLN A 82 28.01 1.78 -16.99
N SER A 83 27.79 1.78 -15.67
CA SER A 83 27.30 0.60 -14.96
C SER A 83 25.84 0.30 -15.32
N VAL A 84 25.00 1.34 -15.40
CA VAL A 84 23.59 1.23 -15.81
C VAL A 84 23.49 0.74 -17.26
N ASP A 85 24.23 1.33 -18.19
CA ASP A 85 24.25 0.90 -19.61
C ASP A 85 24.66 -0.57 -19.78
N GLN A 86 25.68 -1.01 -19.02
CA GLN A 86 26.13 -2.39 -19.04
C GLN A 86 25.01 -3.35 -18.55
N ILE A 87 24.29 -2.96 -17.50
CA ILE A 87 23.22 -3.78 -16.92
C ILE A 87 21.98 -3.79 -17.84
N ILE A 88 21.63 -2.68 -18.47
CA ILE A 88 20.52 -2.61 -19.43
C ILE A 88 20.79 -3.51 -20.63
N LYS A 89 21.99 -3.44 -21.22
CA LYS A 89 22.40 -4.30 -22.35
C LYS A 89 22.27 -5.79 -22.03
N LYS A 90 22.51 -6.18 -20.77
CA LYS A 90 22.43 -7.56 -20.31
C LYS A 90 21.00 -8.02 -20.00
N ASN A 91 20.09 -7.09 -19.68
CA ASN A 91 18.77 -7.39 -19.16
C ASN A 91 17.64 -7.04 -20.14
N ARG A 92 17.03 -8.07 -20.75
CA ARG A 92 15.91 -7.90 -21.71
C ARG A 92 14.61 -7.33 -21.12
N TRP A 93 14.49 -7.27 -19.79
CA TRP A 93 13.29 -6.77 -19.10
C TRP A 93 13.31 -5.25 -18.87
N LEU A 94 14.47 -4.59 -19.01
CA LEU A 94 14.60 -3.14 -18.98
C LEU A 94 14.43 -2.61 -20.40
N LYS A 95 13.22 -2.18 -20.75
CA LYS A 95 12.89 -1.58 -22.04
C LYS A 95 12.66 -0.07 -21.87
N ALA A 96 13.72 0.68 -21.63
CA ALA A 96 13.68 2.14 -21.70
C ALA A 96 14.18 2.60 -23.07
N LYS A 97 13.63 3.71 -23.58
CA LYS A 97 14.12 4.32 -24.83
C LYS A 97 15.50 4.92 -24.56
N GLN A 98 16.43 4.76 -25.49
CA GLN A 98 17.81 5.27 -25.31
C GLN A 98 17.83 6.78 -25.07
N GLU A 99 16.97 7.54 -25.75
CA GLU A 99 16.80 8.99 -25.55
C GLU A 99 16.46 9.35 -24.09
N SER A 100 15.54 8.61 -23.46
CA SER A 100 15.19 8.84 -22.05
C SER A 100 16.27 8.42 -21.06
N ILE A 101 17.19 7.53 -21.46
CA ILE A 101 18.33 7.12 -20.63
C ILE A 101 19.42 8.20 -20.68
N ASP A 102 19.61 8.84 -21.84
CA ASP A 102 20.61 9.89 -22.01
C ASP A 102 20.23 11.21 -21.32
N GLU A 103 18.94 11.44 -21.05
CA GLU A 103 18.42 12.55 -20.25
C GLU A 103 18.59 12.37 -18.72
N CYS A 104 19.00 11.18 -18.24
CA CYS A 104 19.18 10.92 -16.82
C CYS A 104 20.59 11.31 -16.34
N ASP A 105 20.66 12.24 -15.39
CA ASP A 105 21.90 12.71 -14.78
C ASP A 105 22.26 11.94 -13.51
N SER A 106 21.25 11.55 -12.73
CA SER A 106 21.43 10.91 -11.42
C SER A 106 21.01 9.43 -11.42
N LEU A 107 21.57 8.65 -10.50
CA LEU A 107 21.14 7.27 -10.22
C LEU A 107 19.65 7.20 -9.86
N ALA A 108 19.17 8.14 -9.07
CA ALA A 108 17.76 8.24 -8.72
C ALA A 108 16.88 8.47 -9.95
N ASP A 109 17.33 9.27 -10.92
CA ASP A 109 16.61 9.50 -12.19
C ASP A 109 16.50 8.19 -13.00
N TYR A 110 17.58 7.41 -13.09
CA TYR A 110 17.53 6.08 -13.72
C TYR A 110 16.53 5.15 -13.03
N MET A 111 16.51 5.13 -11.69
CA MET A 111 15.59 4.28 -10.94
C MET A 111 14.13 4.73 -11.07
N GLU A 112 13.88 6.03 -11.13
CA GLU A 112 12.56 6.61 -11.35
C GLU A 112 12.06 6.31 -12.77
N LEU A 113 12.93 6.43 -13.79
CA LEU A 113 12.65 6.04 -15.18
C LEU A 113 12.26 4.56 -15.28
N PHE A 114 12.98 3.68 -14.59
CA PHE A 114 12.67 2.24 -14.55
C PHE A 114 11.52 1.87 -13.62
N ARG A 115 10.90 2.85 -12.95
CA ARG A 115 9.76 2.67 -12.02
C ARG A 115 10.09 1.70 -10.88
N PHE A 116 11.26 1.87 -10.28
CA PHE A 116 11.67 1.08 -9.11
C PHE A 116 10.82 1.42 -7.89
N ASP A 117 10.85 0.55 -6.88
CA ASP A 117 10.17 0.75 -5.60
C ASP A 117 10.66 2.06 -4.95
N HIS A 118 9.75 2.76 -4.26
CA HIS A 118 10.03 4.06 -3.66
C HIS A 118 11.25 4.03 -2.74
N PHE A 119 11.41 2.95 -1.96
CA PHE A 119 12.57 2.80 -1.08
C PHE A 119 13.89 2.72 -1.84
N ALA A 120 13.91 2.07 -3.01
CA ALA A 120 15.12 2.01 -3.83
C ALA A 120 15.52 3.40 -4.35
N ILE A 121 14.54 4.20 -4.80
CA ILE A 121 14.75 5.57 -5.27
C ILE A 121 15.24 6.46 -4.11
N LEU A 122 14.63 6.32 -2.92
CA LEU A 122 15.05 7.03 -1.71
C LEU A 122 16.50 6.74 -1.35
N MET A 123 16.87 5.46 -1.29
CA MET A 123 18.24 5.04 -1.01
C MET A 123 19.22 5.53 -2.07
N ALA A 124 18.83 5.53 -3.36
CA ALA A 124 19.67 6.09 -4.42
C ALA A 124 19.94 7.58 -4.25
N ARG A 125 18.91 8.40 -3.96
CA ARG A 125 19.10 9.84 -3.71
C ARG A 125 19.96 10.11 -2.49
N ALA A 126 19.71 9.38 -1.41
CA ALA A 126 20.51 9.51 -0.21
C ALA A 126 21.96 9.06 -0.45
N ALA A 127 22.19 8.07 -1.33
CA ALA A 127 23.53 7.63 -1.72
C ALA A 127 24.27 8.67 -2.57
N GLU A 128 23.57 9.37 -3.47
CA GLU A 128 24.13 10.48 -4.25
C GLU A 128 24.61 11.60 -3.34
N LYS A 129 23.84 11.89 -2.29
CA LYS A 129 24.14 12.92 -1.30
C LYS A 129 25.25 12.51 -0.33
N ALA A 130 25.27 11.26 0.10
CA ALA A 130 26.28 10.71 1.01
C ALA A 130 27.58 10.29 0.30
N GLY A 131 27.55 10.08 -1.02
CA GLY A 131 28.65 9.49 -1.78
C GLY A 131 28.81 7.97 -1.61
N ASP A 132 27.96 7.30 -0.84
CA ASP A 132 28.05 5.86 -0.52
C ASP A 132 27.05 5.01 -1.32
N TYR A 133 27.29 4.91 -2.63
CA TYR A 133 26.46 4.11 -3.54
C TYR A 133 26.46 2.62 -3.22
N SER A 134 27.62 2.08 -2.86
CA SER A 134 27.80 0.64 -2.70
C SER A 134 27.02 0.10 -1.50
N HIS A 135 27.10 0.77 -0.35
CA HIS A 135 26.35 0.38 0.84
C HIS A 135 24.85 0.59 0.64
N ALA A 136 24.45 1.76 0.14
CA ALA A 136 23.05 2.13 -0.06
C ALA A 136 22.28 1.14 -0.95
N LEU A 137 22.87 0.81 -2.10
CA LEU A 137 22.26 -0.12 -3.06
C LEU A 137 22.19 -1.55 -2.51
N ARG A 138 23.17 -1.95 -1.71
CA ARG A 138 23.17 -3.28 -1.06
C ARG A 138 22.08 -3.36 0.00
N GLN A 139 21.91 -2.31 0.81
CA GLN A 139 20.84 -2.21 1.80
C GLN A 139 19.46 -2.19 1.14
N ALA A 140 19.29 -1.40 0.08
CA ALA A 140 18.07 -1.37 -0.72
C ALA A 140 17.74 -2.75 -1.31
N ALA A 141 18.74 -3.46 -1.86
CA ALA A 141 18.55 -4.80 -2.38
C ALA A 141 18.18 -5.82 -1.29
N GLN A 142 18.84 -5.79 -0.14
CA GLN A 142 18.52 -6.66 1.00
C GLN A 142 17.09 -6.44 1.49
N PHE A 143 16.65 -5.18 1.58
CA PHE A 143 15.28 -4.84 1.96
C PHE A 143 14.26 -5.39 0.94
N LEU A 144 14.49 -5.17 -0.37
CA LEU A 144 13.58 -5.69 -1.40
C LEU A 144 13.54 -7.23 -1.42
N LEU A 145 14.68 -7.90 -1.22
CA LEU A 145 14.75 -9.35 -1.11
C LEU A 145 14.03 -9.87 0.13
N ALA A 146 14.19 -9.21 1.28
CA ALA A 146 13.49 -9.56 2.50
C ALA A 146 11.97 -9.42 2.30
N ARG A 147 11.52 -8.34 1.66
CA ARG A 147 10.11 -8.11 1.36
C ARG A 147 9.55 -9.14 0.37
N GLU A 148 10.33 -9.53 -0.64
CA GLU A 148 9.93 -10.59 -1.57
C GLU A 148 9.92 -11.97 -0.91
N LYS A 149 10.86 -12.26 0.00
CA LYS A 149 10.86 -13.49 0.80
C LYS A 149 9.61 -13.59 1.66
N ILE A 150 9.27 -12.52 2.39
CA ILE A 150 8.03 -12.44 3.19
C ILE A 150 6.82 -12.65 2.28
N LYS A 151 6.75 -11.93 1.16
CA LYS A 151 5.65 -12.09 0.20
C LYS A 151 5.55 -13.52 -0.29
N SER A 152 6.66 -14.18 -0.65
CA SER A 152 6.66 -15.56 -1.14
C SER A 152 6.22 -16.56 -0.06
N GLU A 153 6.70 -16.39 1.17
CA GLU A 153 6.37 -17.24 2.32
C GLU A 153 4.88 -17.11 2.69
N VAL A 154 4.37 -15.89 2.65
CA VAL A 154 3.00 -15.56 3.05
C VAL A 154 2.02 -15.67 1.86
N SER A 155 2.52 -15.77 0.62
CA SER A 155 1.69 -15.75 -0.59
C SER A 155 0.71 -16.91 -0.68
N SER A 156 1.10 -18.12 -0.24
CA SER A 156 0.24 -19.30 -0.32
C SER A 156 -0.96 -19.16 0.62
N GLU A 157 -0.71 -18.73 1.85
CA GLU A 157 -1.74 -18.48 2.86
C GLU A 157 -2.65 -17.31 2.46
N LEU A 158 -2.08 -16.19 1.97
CA LEU A 158 -2.85 -15.04 1.48
C LEU A 158 -3.71 -15.41 0.27
N LYS A 159 -3.16 -16.13 -0.70
CA LYS A 159 -3.89 -16.58 -1.88
C LYS A 159 -5.04 -17.50 -1.48
N THR A 160 -4.78 -18.43 -0.56
CA THR A 160 -5.81 -19.33 -0.02
C THR A 160 -6.90 -18.55 0.70
N GLY A 161 -6.53 -17.61 1.57
CA GLY A 161 -7.49 -16.76 2.28
C GLY A 161 -8.32 -15.89 1.33
N LEU A 162 -7.71 -15.29 0.31
CA LEU A 162 -8.42 -14.53 -0.71
C LEU A 162 -9.38 -15.40 -1.53
N ILE A 163 -8.96 -16.60 -1.92
CA ILE A 163 -9.84 -17.57 -2.58
C ILE A 163 -11.02 -17.91 -1.68
N TYR A 164 -10.79 -18.17 -0.39
CA TYR A 164 -11.87 -18.48 0.55
C TYR A 164 -12.81 -17.30 0.78
N ILE A 165 -12.29 -16.07 0.84
CA ILE A 165 -13.12 -14.87 0.92
C ILE A 165 -13.96 -14.72 -0.34
N PHE A 166 -13.37 -14.91 -1.52
CA PHE A 166 -14.06 -14.77 -2.80
C PHE A 166 -15.12 -15.86 -2.99
N VAL A 167 -14.75 -17.13 -2.80
CA VAL A 167 -15.67 -18.27 -2.89
C VAL A 167 -16.73 -18.16 -1.79
N GLY A 168 -16.36 -17.86 -0.55
CA GLY A 168 -17.30 -17.66 0.56
C GLY A 168 -18.29 -16.55 0.27
N SER A 169 -17.85 -15.41 -0.24
CA SER A 169 -18.73 -14.29 -0.64
C SER A 169 -19.62 -14.69 -1.81
N ALA A 170 -19.08 -15.37 -2.84
CA ALA A 170 -19.86 -15.85 -3.97
C ALA A 170 -20.94 -16.84 -3.51
N PHE A 171 -20.60 -17.79 -2.63
CA PHE A 171 -21.58 -18.70 -2.03
C PHE A 171 -22.63 -17.93 -1.23
N PHE A 172 -22.22 -16.95 -0.43
CA PHE A 172 -23.12 -16.16 0.40
C PHE A 172 -24.11 -15.31 -0.41
N PHE A 173 -23.77 -14.88 -1.63
CA PHE A 173 -24.66 -14.07 -2.46
C PHE A 173 -25.39 -14.89 -3.55
N VAL A 174 -24.69 -15.80 -4.23
CA VAL A 174 -25.23 -16.56 -5.38
C VAL A 174 -26.15 -17.67 -4.92
N VAL A 175 -25.76 -18.43 -3.88
CA VAL A 175 -26.56 -19.58 -3.43
C VAL A 175 -27.92 -19.12 -2.91
N PRO A 176 -28.06 -18.12 -2.03
CA PRO A 176 -29.37 -17.65 -1.61
C PRO A 176 -30.19 -17.07 -2.76
N ALA A 177 -29.59 -16.34 -3.70
CA ALA A 177 -30.31 -15.80 -4.86
C ALA A 177 -30.90 -16.89 -5.77
N PHE A 178 -30.13 -17.97 -5.98
CA PHE A 178 -30.56 -19.13 -6.75
C PHE A 178 -31.61 -19.96 -6.00
N LEU A 179 -31.34 -20.28 -4.73
CA LEU A 179 -32.23 -21.08 -3.90
C LEU A 179 -33.54 -20.37 -3.59
N ASP A 180 -33.56 -19.04 -3.50
CA ASP A 180 -34.79 -18.25 -3.31
C ASP A 180 -35.82 -18.52 -4.42
N ASN A 181 -35.41 -18.55 -5.69
CA ASN A 181 -36.32 -18.88 -6.80
C ASN A 181 -36.90 -20.29 -6.67
N SER A 182 -36.04 -21.27 -6.35
CA SER A 182 -36.44 -22.67 -6.16
C SER A 182 -37.36 -22.84 -4.94
N LEU A 183 -37.02 -22.21 -3.82
CA LEU A 183 -37.81 -22.24 -2.58
C LEU A 183 -39.18 -21.57 -2.77
N GLN A 184 -39.27 -20.43 -3.45
CA GLN A 184 -40.55 -19.80 -3.76
C GLN A 184 -41.42 -20.70 -4.64
N SER A 185 -40.85 -21.36 -5.66
CA SER A 185 -41.59 -22.31 -6.51
C SER A 185 -42.11 -23.53 -5.73
N LEU A 186 -41.39 -23.95 -4.69
CA LEU A 186 -41.79 -25.03 -3.80
C LEU A 186 -42.79 -24.58 -2.71
N MET A 187 -42.89 -23.27 -2.47
CA MET A 187 -43.77 -22.66 -1.47
C MET A 187 -45.07 -22.05 -2.05
N GLY A 188 -45.20 -21.84 -3.37
CA GLY A 188 -46.46 -21.46 -4.06
C GLY A 188 -46.31 -21.47 -5.59
N VAL A 189 -47.23 -21.99 -6.42
CA VAL A 189 -48.69 -21.79 -6.47
C VAL A 189 -49.39 -23.13 -6.82
N GLY A 190 -50.16 -23.73 -5.90
CA GLY A 190 -51.08 -24.84 -6.25
C GLY A 190 -51.21 -26.01 -5.28
N SER A 191 -50.29 -26.20 -4.32
CA SER A 191 -50.43 -27.24 -3.30
C SER A 191 -50.31 -26.61 -1.91
N ASN A 192 -51.22 -26.92 -1.00
CA ASN A 192 -51.10 -26.59 0.43
C ASN A 192 -49.64 -26.78 0.88
N GLY A 193 -48.97 -25.68 1.22
CA GLY A 193 -47.51 -25.55 1.30
C GLY A 193 -46.79 -26.79 1.82
N PHE A 194 -46.10 -27.47 0.92
CA PHE A 194 -45.42 -28.75 1.17
C PHE A 194 -44.22 -28.59 2.12
N VAL A 195 -43.67 -27.38 2.20
CA VAL A 195 -42.47 -27.04 2.97
C VAL A 195 -42.80 -25.92 3.96
N LYS A 196 -42.68 -26.20 5.27
CA LYS A 196 -42.76 -25.15 6.31
C LYS A 196 -41.42 -24.42 6.39
N PRO A 197 -41.37 -23.09 6.25
CA PRO A 197 -40.12 -22.34 6.32
C PRO A 197 -39.53 -22.34 7.73
N ASN A 198 -38.22 -22.52 7.84
CA ASN A 198 -37.46 -22.33 9.08
C ASN A 198 -36.81 -20.93 9.10
N ARG A 199 -36.31 -20.47 10.26
CA ARG A 199 -35.59 -19.19 10.40
C ARG A 199 -34.43 -19.04 9.41
N PHE A 200 -33.72 -20.14 9.12
CA PHE A 200 -32.65 -20.18 8.12
C PHE A 200 -33.16 -20.07 6.68
N THR A 201 -34.34 -20.61 6.39
CA THR A 201 -35.02 -20.46 5.09
C THR A 201 -35.43 -19.02 4.86
N ASN A 202 -36.00 -18.36 5.88
CA ASN A 202 -36.34 -16.93 5.80
C ASN A 202 -35.10 -16.05 5.63
N LEU A 203 -33.98 -16.40 6.29
CA LEU A 203 -32.70 -15.71 6.14
C LEU A 203 -32.15 -15.87 4.72
N LEU A 204 -32.21 -17.07 4.14
CA LEU A 204 -31.83 -17.34 2.74
C LEU A 204 -32.69 -16.54 1.76
N MET A 205 -34.02 -16.56 1.91
CA MET A 205 -34.93 -15.80 1.04
C MET A 205 -34.68 -14.30 1.17
N GLY A 206 -34.50 -13.79 2.39
CA GLY A 206 -34.17 -12.39 2.63
C GLY A 206 -32.83 -11.98 1.99
N MET A 207 -31.81 -12.83 2.09
CA MET A 207 -30.52 -12.61 1.41
C MET A 207 -30.65 -12.66 -0.11
N GLY A 208 -31.43 -13.61 -0.65
CA GLY A 208 -31.68 -13.73 -2.08
C GLY A 208 -32.45 -12.55 -2.67
N GLN A 209 -33.41 -12.01 -1.93
CA GLN A 209 -34.10 -10.77 -2.31
C GLN A 209 -33.19 -9.55 -2.20
N PHE A 210 -32.38 -9.46 -1.13
CA PHE A 210 -31.44 -8.37 -0.94
C PHE A 210 -30.41 -8.29 -2.07
N THR A 211 -29.85 -9.42 -2.50
CA THR A 211 -28.91 -9.44 -3.63
C THR A 211 -29.56 -9.02 -4.93
N LYS A 212 -30.79 -9.46 -5.22
CA LYS A 212 -31.51 -9.06 -6.44
C LYS A 212 -31.87 -7.58 -6.46
N LEU A 213 -32.35 -7.03 -5.33
CA LEU A 213 -32.88 -5.67 -5.27
C LEU A 213 -31.81 -4.60 -4.99
N TYR A 214 -30.77 -4.96 -4.24
CA TYR A 214 -29.78 -4.02 -3.71
C TYR A 214 -28.34 -4.32 -4.17
N ALA A 215 -28.14 -5.17 -5.19
CA ALA A 215 -26.80 -5.39 -5.77
C ALA A 215 -26.12 -4.08 -6.19
N TRP A 216 -26.89 -3.06 -6.61
CA TRP A 216 -26.38 -1.73 -6.97
C TRP A 216 -25.82 -0.92 -5.78
N ILE A 217 -26.18 -1.27 -4.54
CA ILE A 217 -25.64 -0.62 -3.34
C ILE A 217 -24.15 -0.92 -3.17
N ILE A 218 -23.70 -2.12 -3.54
CA ILE A 218 -22.28 -2.52 -3.41
C ILE A 218 -21.35 -1.62 -4.24
N PRO A 219 -21.53 -1.45 -5.57
CA PRO A 219 -20.70 -0.54 -6.34
C PRO A 219 -20.87 0.93 -5.92
N LEU A 220 -22.07 1.34 -5.47
CA LEU A 220 -22.28 2.69 -4.92
C LEU A 220 -21.46 2.91 -3.63
N LEU A 221 -21.48 1.96 -2.69
CA LEU A 221 -20.68 2.00 -1.47
C LEU A 221 -19.18 2.00 -1.81
N CYS A 222 -18.74 1.20 -2.77
CA CYS A 222 -17.35 1.23 -3.24
C CYS A 222 -16.98 2.62 -3.81
N ALA A 223 -17.85 3.24 -4.61
CA ALA A 223 -17.61 4.57 -5.16
C ALA A 223 -17.53 5.65 -4.06
N VAL A 224 -18.47 5.62 -3.10
CA VAL A 224 -18.46 6.52 -1.93
C VAL A 224 -17.21 6.29 -1.09
N ALA A 225 -16.82 5.03 -0.87
CA ALA A 225 -15.62 4.70 -0.11
C ALA A 225 -14.34 5.16 -0.80
N LEU A 226 -14.28 5.16 -2.14
CA LEU A 226 -13.18 5.73 -2.91
C LEU A 226 -13.11 7.25 -2.80
N LEU A 227 -14.26 7.93 -2.86
CA LEU A 227 -14.34 9.40 -2.72
C LEU A 227 -13.96 9.86 -1.31
N TYR A 228 -14.41 9.15 -0.27
CA TYR A 228 -14.16 9.47 1.14
C TYR A 228 -13.09 8.59 1.78
N ARG A 229 -12.10 8.15 1.01
CA ARG A 229 -11.10 7.15 1.43
C ARG A 229 -10.43 7.43 2.78
N ASN A 230 -10.13 8.69 3.09
CA ASN A 230 -9.45 9.06 4.32
C ASN A 230 -10.35 8.88 5.56
N LEU A 231 -11.63 9.26 5.44
CA LEU A 231 -12.62 9.12 6.51
C LEU A 231 -13.03 7.65 6.69
N VAL A 232 -13.15 6.92 5.58
CA VAL A 232 -13.40 5.48 5.63
C VAL A 232 -12.22 4.75 6.25
N TRP A 233 -10.98 5.13 5.94
CA TRP A 233 -9.80 4.54 6.56
C TRP A 233 -9.71 4.82 8.06
N SER A 234 -10.03 6.03 8.54
CA SER A 234 -9.98 6.34 9.98
C SER A 234 -10.98 5.50 10.80
N VAL A 235 -12.13 5.18 10.23
CA VAL A 235 -13.10 4.26 10.84
C VAL A 235 -12.62 2.81 10.72
N LEU A 236 -12.15 2.41 9.53
CA LEU A 236 -11.71 1.03 9.27
C LEU A 236 -10.54 0.62 10.16
N LYS A 237 -9.59 1.52 10.46
CA LYS A 237 -8.43 1.26 11.34
C LYS A 237 -8.82 0.67 12.70
N ARG A 238 -10.04 0.91 13.19
CA ARG A 238 -10.52 0.36 14.48
C ARG A 238 -10.77 -1.15 14.43
N PHE A 239 -10.95 -1.72 13.23
CA PHE A 239 -11.15 -3.15 13.06
C PHE A 239 -9.81 -3.90 13.09
N PRO A 240 -9.78 -5.13 13.63
CA PRO A 240 -8.54 -5.87 13.88
C PRO A 240 -7.67 -6.08 12.64
N LEU A 241 -8.27 -6.42 11.48
CA LEU A 241 -7.52 -6.62 10.24
C LEU A 241 -6.87 -5.32 9.73
N PHE A 242 -7.63 -4.23 9.75
CA PHE A 242 -7.18 -2.93 9.25
C PHE A 242 -6.17 -2.29 10.20
N ASN A 243 -6.30 -2.53 11.50
CA ASN A 243 -5.29 -2.18 12.48
C ASN A 243 -3.96 -2.88 12.17
N LEU A 244 -3.96 -4.20 11.92
CA LEU A 244 -2.74 -4.91 11.53
C LEU A 244 -2.12 -4.39 10.23
N ILE A 245 -2.95 -4.00 9.25
CA ILE A 245 -2.47 -3.39 8.01
C ILE A 245 -1.83 -2.02 8.29
N GLU A 246 -2.42 -1.23 9.18
CA GLU A 246 -1.87 0.05 9.59
C GLU A 246 -0.55 -0.12 10.36
N THR A 247 -0.49 -1.02 11.34
CA THR A 247 0.73 -1.39 12.05
C THR A 247 1.83 -1.81 11.09
N LYS A 248 1.49 -2.62 10.07
CA LYS A 248 2.44 -2.99 9.01
C LYS A 248 2.95 -1.79 8.22
N ARG A 249 2.07 -0.82 7.90
CA ARG A 249 2.48 0.42 7.21
C ARG A 249 3.40 1.29 8.08
N ILE A 250 3.08 1.42 9.37
CA ILE A 250 3.92 2.12 10.34
C ILE A 250 5.30 1.46 10.42
N GLN A 251 5.36 0.13 10.50
CA GLN A 251 6.61 -0.63 10.53
C GLN A 251 7.43 -0.46 9.24
N GLU A 252 6.80 -0.56 8.06
CA GLU A 252 7.49 -0.32 6.78
C GLU A 252 8.07 1.11 6.72
N ARG A 253 7.29 2.12 7.08
CA ARG A 253 7.74 3.52 7.15
C ARG A 253 8.92 3.71 8.11
N SER A 254 8.87 3.13 9.30
CA SER A 254 9.95 3.21 10.29
C SER A 254 11.24 2.56 9.77
N ILE A 255 11.16 1.45 9.04
CA ILE A 255 12.32 0.80 8.41
C ILE A 255 12.91 1.67 7.29
N GLU A 256 12.06 2.28 6.47
CA GLU A 256 12.50 3.18 5.40
C GLU A 256 13.22 4.40 5.99
N PHE A 257 12.61 5.02 7.00
CA PHE A 257 13.19 6.14 7.72
C PHE A 257 14.55 5.81 8.34
N ILE A 258 14.64 4.78 9.18
CA ILE A 258 15.87 4.45 9.89
C ILE A 258 17.01 4.07 8.93
N SER A 259 16.67 3.44 7.79
CA SER A 259 17.66 3.07 6.78
C SER A 259 18.29 4.28 6.08
N VAL A 260 17.47 5.27 5.73
CA VAL A 260 17.96 6.51 5.12
C VAL A 260 18.65 7.39 6.16
N TYR A 261 18.10 7.44 7.37
CA TYR A 261 18.65 8.19 8.50
C TYR A 261 20.05 7.71 8.87
N GLU A 262 20.23 6.40 9.11
CA GLU A 262 21.53 5.80 9.43
C GLU A 262 22.60 6.16 8.39
N MET A 263 22.23 6.14 7.11
CA MET A 263 23.17 6.40 6.03
C MET A 263 23.58 7.86 5.93
N LEU A 264 22.62 8.79 5.99
CA LEU A 264 22.92 10.22 5.93
C LEU A 264 23.61 10.69 7.20
N GLN A 265 23.26 10.13 8.35
CA GLN A 265 23.93 10.47 9.60
C GLN A 265 25.39 10.01 9.61
N LYS A 266 25.69 8.80 9.13
CA LYS A 266 27.09 8.34 8.93
C LYS A 266 27.89 9.23 7.99
N ALA A 267 27.22 9.91 7.05
CA ALA A 267 27.82 10.90 6.17
C ALA A 267 27.94 12.31 6.81
N GLY A 268 27.54 12.48 8.07
CA GLY A 268 27.68 13.72 8.84
C GLY A 268 26.55 14.74 8.65
N TYR A 269 25.40 14.34 8.08
CA TYR A 269 24.25 15.23 7.93
C TYR A 269 23.48 15.41 9.25
N VAL A 270 22.92 16.60 9.45
CA VAL A 270 22.11 16.94 10.64
C VAL A 270 20.66 16.44 10.47
N ASP A 271 20.00 16.07 11.56
CA ASP A 271 18.61 15.55 11.59
C ASP A 271 17.63 16.36 10.73
N SER A 272 17.70 17.69 10.80
CA SER A 272 16.82 18.59 10.04
C SER A 272 17.05 18.48 8.52
N GLU A 273 18.30 18.27 8.08
CA GLU A 273 18.66 18.07 6.68
C GLU A 273 18.27 16.68 6.18
N ILE A 274 18.39 15.67 7.04
CA ILE A 274 17.96 14.29 6.77
C ILE A 274 16.45 14.25 6.55
N VAL A 275 15.68 14.82 7.49
CA VAL A 275 14.22 14.87 7.40
C VAL A 275 13.76 15.74 6.23
N ALA A 276 14.45 16.84 5.94
CA ALA A 276 14.15 17.65 4.75
C ALA A 276 14.37 16.86 3.45
N GLU A 277 15.40 16.03 3.37
CA GLU A 277 15.68 15.18 2.22
C GLU A 277 14.58 14.12 2.02
N LEU A 278 14.20 13.44 3.11
CA LEU A 278 13.08 12.50 3.12
C LEU A 278 11.77 13.18 2.70
N MET A 279 11.48 14.37 3.24
CA MET A 279 10.29 15.14 2.87
C MET A 279 10.28 15.51 1.37
N ARG A 280 11.43 15.87 0.78
CA ARG A 280 11.54 16.25 -0.64
C ARG A 280 11.42 15.06 -1.58
N SER A 281 11.93 13.91 -1.16
CA SER A 281 11.96 12.69 -1.95
C SER A 281 10.65 11.89 -1.86
N THR A 282 9.86 12.10 -0.81
CA THR A 282 8.60 11.42 -0.57
C THR A 282 7.36 12.19 -1.04
N ARG A 283 6.31 11.44 -1.38
CA ARG A 283 5.06 11.94 -1.99
C ARG A 283 3.81 11.55 -1.19
N GLY A 284 2.72 12.29 -1.37
CA GLY A 284 1.40 11.96 -0.79
C GLY A 284 1.29 12.06 0.75
N PRO A 285 0.50 11.19 1.41
CA PRO A 285 0.30 11.24 2.86
C PRO A 285 1.59 11.08 3.69
N LEU A 286 2.57 10.35 3.16
CA LEU A 286 3.85 10.15 3.82
C LEU A 286 4.66 11.45 3.91
N ARG A 287 4.54 12.33 2.92
CA ARG A 287 5.15 13.67 2.94
C ARG A 287 4.59 14.53 4.07
N SER A 288 3.29 14.46 4.36
CA SER A 288 2.71 15.22 5.48
C SER A 288 3.21 14.74 6.84
N THR A 289 3.50 13.45 7.00
CA THR A 289 4.17 12.95 8.21
C THR A 289 5.56 13.55 8.36
N TYR A 290 6.39 13.51 7.32
CA TYR A 290 7.72 14.12 7.37
C TYR A 290 7.70 15.64 7.56
N GLN A 291 6.70 16.33 6.98
CA GLN A 291 6.52 17.76 7.18
C GLN A 291 6.21 18.11 8.64
N ARG A 292 5.40 17.29 9.34
CA ARG A 292 5.17 17.46 10.77
C ARG A 292 6.45 17.30 11.58
N VAL A 293 7.25 16.27 11.28
CA VAL A 293 8.54 16.04 11.94
C VAL A 293 9.48 17.23 11.69
N TYR A 294 9.61 17.67 10.43
CA TYR A 294 10.43 18.82 10.05
C TYR A 294 10.00 20.11 10.77
N ALA A 295 8.69 20.34 10.93
CA ALA A 295 8.17 21.52 11.63
C ALA A 295 8.49 21.51 13.14
N HIS A 296 8.61 20.35 13.78
CA HIS A 296 9.05 20.25 15.19
C HIS A 296 10.57 20.49 15.28
N LEU A 297 11.35 19.89 14.39
CA LEU A 297 12.80 20.13 14.32
C LEU A 297 13.14 21.60 14.03
N ALA A 298 12.34 22.29 13.22
CA ALA A 298 12.50 23.71 12.92
C ALA A 298 12.27 24.61 14.15
N LYS A 299 11.56 24.12 15.19
CA LYS A 299 11.38 24.79 16.48
C LYS A 299 12.49 24.46 17.49
N SER A 300 13.55 23.78 17.07
CA SER A 300 14.64 23.28 17.92
C SER A 300 14.20 22.25 18.95
N GLU A 301 13.11 21.53 18.69
CA GLU A 301 12.70 20.37 19.49
C GLU A 301 13.50 19.12 19.05
N GLU A 302 13.72 18.19 19.97
CA GLU A 302 14.47 16.95 19.69
C GLU A 302 13.73 16.04 18.71
N LEU A 303 14.47 15.27 17.92
CA LEU A 303 13.91 14.31 16.96
C LEU A 303 12.98 13.30 17.63
N SER A 304 13.34 12.82 18.82
CA SER A 304 12.55 11.90 19.63
C SER A 304 11.13 12.41 19.90
N SER A 305 11.00 13.70 20.24
CA SER A 305 9.73 14.37 20.53
C SER A 305 8.89 14.64 19.28
N ALA A 306 9.52 14.72 18.11
CA ALA A 306 8.85 14.93 16.83
C ALA A 306 8.19 13.65 16.28
N LEU A 307 8.57 12.47 16.78
CA LEU A 307 8.03 11.17 16.37
C LEU A 307 6.83 10.77 17.24
N SER A 308 5.61 10.89 16.69
CA SER A 308 4.39 10.46 17.37
C SER A 308 4.07 8.97 17.21
N GLU A 309 3.51 8.32 18.24
CA GLU A 309 3.06 6.92 18.24
C GLU A 309 2.02 6.58 17.16
N GLU A 310 1.23 7.56 16.69
CA GLU A 310 0.28 7.32 15.58
C GLU A 310 1.01 7.06 14.26
N ASP A 311 2.21 7.61 14.10
CA ASP A 311 2.97 7.55 12.86
C ASP A 311 4.19 6.64 12.91
N TRP A 312 4.78 6.42 14.07
CA TRP A 312 6.07 5.74 14.17
C TRP A 312 5.94 4.51 15.06
N ASP A 313 6.78 3.51 14.80
CA ASP A 313 6.79 2.31 15.66
C ASP A 313 7.48 2.65 16.98
N ASP A 314 6.93 2.19 18.09
CA ASP A 314 7.41 2.51 19.44
C ASP A 314 8.91 2.22 19.61
N SER A 315 9.41 1.13 19.00
CA SER A 315 10.83 0.78 19.09
C SER A 315 11.75 1.79 18.38
N LEU A 316 11.24 2.52 17.39
CA LEU A 316 11.98 3.63 16.79
C LEU A 316 11.96 4.86 17.69
N ILE A 317 10.82 5.18 18.30
CA ILE A 317 10.67 6.33 19.20
C ILE A 317 11.59 6.16 20.42
N GLU A 318 11.53 5.00 21.07
CA GLU A 318 12.39 4.64 22.22
C GLU A 318 13.88 4.76 21.87
N ALA A 319 14.26 4.29 20.68
CA ALA A 319 15.64 4.37 20.23
C ALA A 319 16.11 5.81 20.03
N MET A 320 15.25 6.66 19.44
CA MET A 320 15.56 8.07 19.17
C MET A 320 15.63 8.91 20.45
N GLN A 321 14.98 8.50 21.55
CA GLN A 321 15.08 9.17 22.85
C GLN A 321 16.49 9.06 23.45
N VAL A 322 17.11 7.88 23.39
CA VAL A 322 18.44 7.65 23.95
C VAL A 322 19.56 8.00 22.96
N PHE A 323 19.20 8.22 21.69
CA PHE A 323 20.13 8.37 20.58
C PHE A 323 21.14 9.50 20.75
N ASN A 324 20.70 10.66 21.24
CA ASN A 324 21.55 11.82 21.44
C ASN A 324 22.40 11.76 22.72
N GLU A 325 22.15 10.78 23.60
CA GLU A 325 22.84 10.63 24.88
C GLU A 325 24.05 9.68 24.79
N VAL A 326 24.20 8.97 23.66
CA VAL A 326 25.20 7.92 23.48
C VAL A 326 26.25 8.26 22.43
N ASP A 327 27.42 7.62 22.55
CA ASP A 327 28.54 7.77 21.61
C ASP A 327 28.22 7.21 20.21
N ASP A 328 28.90 7.70 19.17
CA ASP A 328 28.69 7.31 17.76
C ASP A 328 28.70 5.79 17.51
N GLU A 329 29.56 5.04 18.21
CA GLU A 329 29.61 3.57 18.09
C GLU A 329 28.33 2.92 18.64
N GLN A 330 27.83 3.42 19.77
CA GLN A 330 26.59 2.96 20.38
C GLN A 330 25.38 3.39 19.56
N GLN A 331 25.38 4.58 18.97
CA GLN A 331 24.37 5.04 18.02
C GLN A 331 24.23 4.06 16.84
N GLY A 332 25.35 3.66 16.23
CA GLY A 332 25.36 2.67 15.16
C GLY A 332 24.76 1.32 15.58
N PHE A 333 25.07 0.87 16.80
CA PHE A 333 24.50 -0.36 17.36
C PHE A 333 22.99 -0.26 17.61
N ILE A 334 22.52 0.86 18.18
CA ILE A 334 21.10 1.12 18.43
C ILE A 334 20.32 1.08 17.10
N LEU A 335 20.78 1.80 16.07
CA LEU A 335 20.10 1.85 14.78
C LEU A 335 20.03 0.46 14.11
N ALA A 336 21.11 -0.31 14.18
CA ALA A 336 21.14 -1.67 13.64
C ALA A 336 20.15 -2.60 14.36
N SER A 337 20.13 -2.56 15.70
CA SER A 337 19.23 -3.36 16.54
C SER A 337 17.75 -3.02 16.29
N VAL A 338 17.43 -1.73 16.20
CA VAL A 338 16.07 -1.26 15.95
C VAL A 338 15.60 -1.68 14.56
N LYS A 339 16.46 -1.54 13.56
CA LYS A 339 16.17 -1.98 12.20
C LYS A 339 15.90 -3.49 12.13
N GLU A 340 16.70 -4.32 12.79
CA GLU A 340 16.45 -5.76 12.89
C GLU A 340 15.11 -6.05 13.59
N THR A 341 14.86 -5.39 14.71
CA THR A 341 13.60 -5.50 15.46
C THR A 341 12.39 -5.15 14.60
N LEU A 342 12.44 -4.02 13.88
CA LEU A 342 11.37 -3.57 12.99
C LEU A 342 11.16 -4.55 11.83
N HIS A 343 12.24 -5.10 11.27
CA HIS A 343 12.15 -6.15 10.26
C HIS A 343 11.44 -7.40 10.78
N LEU A 344 11.80 -7.87 11.99
CA LEU A 344 11.15 -9.02 12.63
C LEU A 344 9.67 -8.73 12.92
N LYS A 345 9.34 -7.55 13.46
CA LYS A 345 7.96 -7.11 13.67
C LYS A 345 7.17 -7.12 12.35
N ASN A 346 7.71 -6.54 11.27
CA ASN A 346 7.06 -6.51 9.96
C ASN A 346 6.78 -7.91 9.39
N VAL A 347 7.74 -8.83 9.52
CA VAL A 347 7.56 -10.25 9.14
C VAL A 347 6.42 -10.87 9.95
N HIS A 348 6.42 -10.66 11.27
CA HIS A 348 5.41 -11.19 12.17
C HIS A 348 4.01 -10.66 11.85
N THR A 349 3.85 -9.34 11.73
CA THR A 349 2.59 -8.67 11.36
C THR A 349 2.08 -9.16 10.00
N SER A 350 2.96 -9.34 9.02
CA SER A 350 2.60 -9.87 7.70
C SER A 350 2.01 -11.28 7.78
N ARG A 351 2.60 -12.17 8.59
CA ARG A 351 2.07 -13.51 8.85
C ARG A 351 0.74 -13.47 9.61
N GLN A 352 0.58 -12.55 10.57
CA GLN A 352 -0.69 -12.38 11.29
C GLN A 352 -1.82 -11.94 10.35
N ILE A 353 -1.59 -10.95 9.48
CA ILE A 353 -2.55 -10.49 8.47
C ILE A 353 -3.03 -11.67 7.62
N SER A 354 -2.09 -12.48 7.14
CA SER A 354 -2.38 -13.67 6.32
C SER A 354 -3.24 -14.70 7.04
N LYS A 355 -2.85 -15.08 8.27
CA LYS A 355 -3.62 -16.02 9.09
C LYS A 355 -5.02 -15.48 9.40
N PHE A 356 -5.14 -14.18 9.66
CA PHE A 356 -6.42 -13.54 9.94
C PHE A 356 -7.35 -13.58 8.72
N LEU A 357 -6.84 -13.22 7.53
CA LEU A 357 -7.57 -13.32 6.25
C LEU A 357 -8.02 -14.76 5.96
N SER A 358 -7.13 -15.73 6.16
CA SER A 358 -7.44 -17.15 5.96
C SER A 358 -8.55 -17.64 6.91
N ARG A 359 -8.49 -17.28 8.20
CA ARG A 359 -9.51 -17.63 9.19
C ARG A 359 -10.87 -17.01 8.87
N ILE A 360 -10.90 -15.73 8.48
CA ILE A 360 -12.15 -15.06 8.08
C ILE A 360 -12.73 -15.73 6.83
N GLY A 361 -11.90 -15.95 5.81
CA GLY A 361 -12.34 -16.62 4.58
C GLY A 361 -12.93 -17.99 4.87
N PHE A 362 -12.23 -18.80 5.67
CA PHE A 362 -12.71 -20.13 6.06
C PHE A 362 -14.03 -20.04 6.86
N ALA A 363 -14.11 -19.17 7.87
CA ALA A 363 -15.33 -18.99 8.67
C ALA A 363 -16.52 -18.57 7.80
N MET A 364 -16.32 -17.67 6.84
CA MET A 364 -17.37 -17.28 5.89
C MET A 364 -17.82 -18.45 5.01
N MET A 365 -16.91 -19.28 4.51
CA MET A 365 -17.28 -20.47 3.74
C MET A 365 -18.09 -21.47 4.56
N VAL A 366 -17.67 -21.77 5.80
CA VAL A 366 -18.41 -22.68 6.68
C VAL A 366 -19.79 -22.12 7.00
N LEU A 367 -19.89 -20.82 7.32
CA LEU A 367 -21.17 -20.17 7.58
C LEU A 367 -22.09 -20.25 6.37
N ALA A 368 -21.59 -19.96 5.17
CA ALA A 368 -22.38 -20.06 3.93
C ALA A 368 -22.88 -21.50 3.68
N ALA A 369 -22.02 -22.50 3.88
CA ALA A 369 -22.40 -23.90 3.74
C ALA A 369 -23.46 -24.32 4.77
N VAL A 370 -23.30 -23.94 6.04
CA VAL A 370 -24.27 -24.25 7.10
C VAL A 370 -25.62 -23.60 6.83
N VAL A 371 -25.63 -22.32 6.41
CA VAL A 371 -26.87 -21.61 6.07
C VAL A 371 -27.56 -22.27 4.88
N ALA A 372 -26.81 -22.67 3.84
CA ALA A 372 -27.36 -23.38 2.69
C ALA A 372 -27.97 -24.74 3.10
N VAL A 373 -27.24 -25.56 3.87
CA VAL A 373 -27.73 -26.88 4.31
C VAL A 373 -28.95 -26.75 5.23
N LEU A 374 -28.87 -25.94 6.27
CA LEU A 374 -29.99 -25.80 7.23
C LEU A 374 -31.19 -25.07 6.64
N GLY A 375 -30.97 -24.10 5.76
CA GLY A 375 -32.02 -23.29 5.18
C GLY A 375 -32.72 -23.91 3.99
N PHE A 376 -32.07 -24.84 3.25
CA PHE A 376 -32.63 -25.49 2.07
C PHE A 376 -32.85 -26.99 2.25
N TYR A 377 -31.83 -27.74 2.70
CA TYR A 377 -31.91 -29.21 2.78
C TYR A 377 -32.85 -29.68 3.89
N LEU A 378 -32.81 -29.05 5.07
CA LEU A 378 -33.62 -29.47 6.22
C LEU A 378 -35.14 -29.29 6.00
N PRO A 379 -35.63 -28.16 5.44
CA PRO A 379 -37.03 -28.03 5.06
C PRO A 379 -37.47 -29.04 3.99
N LEU A 380 -36.62 -29.32 3.00
CA LEU A 380 -36.89 -30.33 1.96
C LEU A 380 -36.99 -31.75 2.52
N ALA A 381 -36.05 -32.13 3.39
CA ALA A 381 -36.06 -33.44 4.05
C ALA A 381 -37.29 -33.61 4.95
N GLY A 382 -37.64 -32.58 5.73
CA GLY A 382 -38.85 -32.57 6.56
C GLY A 382 -40.14 -32.65 5.75
N ALA A 383 -40.17 -32.00 4.58
CA ALA A 383 -41.27 -32.13 3.63
C ALA A 383 -41.36 -33.56 3.08
N ALA A 384 -40.26 -34.13 2.58
CA ALA A 384 -40.23 -35.51 2.06
C ALA A 384 -40.65 -36.57 3.09
N SER A 385 -40.27 -36.41 4.36
CA SER A 385 -40.70 -37.34 5.42
C SER A 385 -42.21 -37.27 5.75
N ASN A 386 -42.87 -36.15 5.47
CA ASN A 386 -44.31 -35.99 5.68
C ASN A 386 -45.15 -36.51 4.50
N VAL A 387 -44.53 -36.89 3.38
CA VAL A 387 -45.19 -37.45 2.19
C VAL A 387 -45.30 -38.97 2.26
N GLY A 388 -44.44 -39.59 3.08
CA GLY A 388 -44.43 -41.03 3.33
C GLY A 388 -45.36 -41.49 4.46
N ARG A 389 -46.22 -40.61 4.99
CA ARG A 389 -47.32 -40.89 5.91
C ARG A 389 -48.61 -40.40 5.28
#